data_AF-A0A938KDR5-F1
#
_entry.id   AF-A0A938KDR5-F1
#
_cell.length_a   1.000
_cell.length_b   1.000
_cell.length_c   1.000
_cell.angle_alpha   90.00
_cell.angle_beta   90.00
_cell.angle_gamma   90.00
#
_symmetry.space_group_name_H-M   'P 1'
#
loop_
_entity.id
_entity.type
_entity.pdbx_description
1 polymer ?
#
loop_
_entity_poly.entity_id
_entity_poly.type
_entity_poly.pdbx_seq_one_letter_code
_entity_poly.pdbx_strand_id
1 'polypeptide(L)'
;MNANERQKQLVRMLTQNQRRIFSYLYTLVPDRPAAEDLLQETCMVICEKFDEFQPETDFVAWACQIAYWEVRAARQKFSRSKVLFDDAVLEAVAKTAADMSPELNERHEALALCLEKLHPRDRELIITRYEPGGGVEAAARRTGRTVVAAYKALTRIRRLLADCVTLRLSANSIP
;
A
#
# COMPACT_ATOMS: atom_id res chain seq x y z
N MET A 1 6.46 18.23 -24.97
CA MET A 1 7.33 17.22 -24.35
C MET A 1 7.45 16.05 -25.31
N ASN A 2 8.64 15.48 -25.55
CA ASN A 2 8.79 14.40 -26.54
C ASN A 2 8.20 13.08 -25.98
N ALA A 3 7.68 12.20 -26.86
CA ALA A 3 6.99 10.96 -26.45
C ALA A 3 7.83 10.08 -25.50
N ASN A 4 9.15 10.01 -25.73
CA ASN A 4 10.08 9.27 -24.87
C ASN A 4 10.21 9.87 -23.45
N GLU A 5 10.20 11.21 -23.33
CA GLU A 5 10.22 11.86 -22.02
C GLU A 5 8.90 11.69 -21.27
N ARG A 6 7.77 11.66 -22.00
CA ARG A 6 6.46 11.35 -21.43
C ARG A 6 6.43 9.93 -20.86
N GLN A 7 6.95 8.96 -21.60
CA GLN A 7 7.03 7.57 -21.15
C GLN A 7 7.94 7.39 -19.93
N LYS A 8 9.10 8.07 -19.88
CA LYS A 8 9.95 8.07 -18.68
C LYS A 8 9.26 8.68 -17.47
N GLN A 9 8.51 9.78 -17.67
CA GLN A 9 7.73 10.40 -16.61
C GLN A 9 6.67 9.44 -16.05
N LEU A 10 5.93 8.75 -16.94
CA LEU A 10 4.98 7.72 -16.57
C LEU A 10 5.65 6.63 -15.71
N VAL A 11 6.74 6.04 -16.20
CA VAL A 11 7.44 4.96 -15.47
C VAL A 11 7.88 5.43 -14.08
N ARG A 12 8.41 6.66 -13.98
CA ARG A 12 8.81 7.23 -12.69
C ARG A 12 7.62 7.43 -11.75
N MET A 13 6.53 8.04 -12.23
CA MET A 13 5.33 8.27 -11.42
C MET A 13 4.67 6.96 -10.98
N LEU A 14 4.56 6.00 -11.89
CA LEU A 14 3.94 4.70 -11.62
C LEU A 14 4.76 3.92 -10.60
N THR A 15 6.07 3.77 -10.79
CA THR A 15 6.94 3.03 -9.86
C THR A 15 6.99 3.66 -8.47
N GLN A 16 6.98 4.99 -8.37
CA GLN A 16 6.95 5.69 -7.09
C GLN A 16 5.61 5.51 -6.34
N ASN A 17 4.50 5.42 -7.05
CA ASN A 17 3.16 5.45 -6.45
C ASN A 17 2.40 4.12 -6.51
N GLN A 18 2.95 3.07 -7.13
CA GLN A 18 2.32 1.76 -7.29
C GLN A 18 1.81 1.18 -5.95
N ARG A 19 2.57 1.34 -4.87
CA ARG A 19 2.17 0.88 -3.53
C ARG A 19 0.96 1.63 -2.98
N ARG A 20 0.83 2.92 -3.28
CA ARG A 20 -0.31 3.75 -2.85
C ARG A 20 -1.57 3.34 -3.60
N ILE A 21 -1.46 3.14 -4.91
CA ILE A 21 -2.54 2.64 -5.77
C ILE A 21 -2.97 1.24 -5.32
N PHE A 22 -2.02 0.34 -5.05
CA PHE A 22 -2.31 -0.99 -4.52
C PHE A 22 -3.02 -0.95 -3.16
N SER A 23 -2.59 -0.08 -2.24
CA SER A 23 -3.21 0.05 -0.92
C SER A 23 -4.66 0.53 -1.02
N TYR A 24 -4.92 1.46 -1.95
CA TYR A 24 -6.28 1.90 -2.27
C TYR A 24 -7.13 0.74 -2.80
N LEU A 25 -6.66 0.02 -3.81
CA LEU A 25 -7.34 -1.15 -4.38
C LEU A 25 -7.63 -2.23 -3.33
N TYR A 26 -6.65 -2.54 -2.48
CA TYR A 26 -6.79 -3.56 -1.43
C TYR A 26 -7.82 -3.16 -0.36
N THR A 27 -8.04 -1.86 -0.15
CA THR A 27 -9.10 -1.35 0.73
C THR A 27 -10.50 -1.61 0.14
N LEU A 28 -10.63 -1.54 -1.19
CA LEU A 28 -11.89 -1.77 -1.92
C LEU A 28 -12.16 -3.25 -2.20
N VAL A 29 -11.09 -4.05 -2.27
CA VAL A 29 -11.09 -5.47 -2.57
C VAL A 29 -10.13 -6.16 -1.60
N PRO A 30 -10.63 -6.59 -0.42
CA PRO A 30 -9.81 -7.22 0.63
C PRO A 30 -9.47 -8.69 0.30
N ASP A 31 -9.11 -8.94 -0.95
CA ASP A 31 -8.55 -10.17 -1.48
C ASP A 31 -7.26 -9.81 -2.23
N ARG A 32 -6.12 -10.28 -1.73
CA ARG A 32 -4.82 -9.82 -2.23
C ARG A 32 -4.59 -10.21 -3.70
N PRO A 33 -4.84 -11.46 -4.13
CA PRO A 33 -4.72 -11.82 -5.55
C PRO A 33 -5.60 -10.95 -6.45
N ALA A 34 -6.89 -10.77 -6.12
CA ALA A 34 -7.77 -9.92 -6.91
C ALA A 34 -7.33 -8.44 -6.94
N ALA A 35 -6.78 -7.92 -5.84
CA ALA A 35 -6.24 -6.56 -5.81
C ALA A 35 -4.96 -6.42 -6.64
N GLU A 36 -4.11 -7.46 -6.71
CA GLU A 36 -2.93 -7.49 -7.59
C GLU A 36 -3.33 -7.53 -9.06
N ASP A 37 -4.34 -8.32 -9.43
CA ASP A 37 -4.89 -8.36 -10.79
C ASP A 37 -5.47 -6.99 -11.18
N LEU A 38 -6.30 -6.38 -10.31
CA LEU A 38 -6.86 -5.05 -10.53
C LEU A 38 -5.79 -3.97 -10.64
N LEU A 39 -4.67 -4.09 -9.93
CA LEU A 39 -3.54 -3.17 -10.05
C LEU A 39 -2.92 -3.26 -11.45
N GLN A 40 -2.79 -4.46 -12.01
CA GLN A 40 -2.27 -4.64 -13.37
C GLN A 40 -3.20 -3.97 -14.40
N GLU A 41 -4.50 -4.22 -14.33
CA GLU A 41 -5.50 -3.60 -15.22
C GLU A 41 -5.48 -2.07 -15.09
N THR A 42 -5.45 -1.57 -13.85
CA THR A 42 -5.33 -0.13 -13.58
C THR A 42 -4.06 0.46 -14.20
N CYS A 43 -2.92 -0.22 -14.09
CA CYS A 43 -1.66 0.22 -14.71
C CYS A 43 -1.75 0.27 -16.24
N MET A 44 -2.44 -0.69 -16.87
CA MET A 44 -2.66 -0.68 -18.32
C MET A 44 -3.46 0.54 -18.75
N VAL A 45 -4.58 0.83 -18.06
CA VAL A 45 -5.41 2.02 -18.36
C VAL A 45 -4.65 3.32 -18.08
N ILE A 46 -3.84 3.37 -17.02
CA ILE A 46 -2.95 4.51 -16.75
C ILE A 46 -1.99 4.72 -17.92
N CYS A 47 -1.35 3.67 -18.44
CA CYS A 47 -0.45 3.77 -19.58
C CYS A 47 -1.16 4.30 -20.83
N GLU A 48 -2.37 3.82 -21.11
CA GLU A 48 -3.18 4.25 -22.25
C GLU A 48 -3.62 5.71 -22.13
N LYS A 49 -3.99 6.15 -20.93
CA LYS A 49 -4.55 7.50 -20.68
C LYS A 49 -3.52 8.51 -20.19
N PHE A 50 -2.24 8.15 -20.10
CA PHE A 50 -1.24 9.03 -19.51
C PHE A 50 -1.06 10.34 -20.29
N ASP A 51 -1.38 10.36 -21.59
CA ASP A 51 -1.36 11.59 -22.39
C ASP A 51 -2.44 12.60 -21.96
N GLU A 52 -3.53 12.15 -21.33
CA GLU A 52 -4.58 13.00 -20.78
C GLU A 52 -4.23 13.58 -19.40
N PHE A 53 -3.25 12.99 -18.70
CA PHE A 53 -2.87 13.40 -17.36
C PHE A 53 -2.20 14.78 -17.35
N GLN A 54 -2.68 15.69 -16.51
CA GLN A 54 -2.07 17.01 -16.35
C GLN A 54 -0.97 16.95 -15.29
N PRO A 55 0.31 17.23 -15.62
CA PRO A 55 1.43 17.08 -14.68
C PRO A 55 1.33 17.88 -13.39
N GLU A 56 0.56 18.97 -13.39
CA GLU A 56 0.36 19.84 -12.22
C GLU A 56 -0.69 19.30 -11.24
N THR A 57 -1.34 18.17 -11.57
CA THR A 57 -2.37 17.53 -10.74
C THR A 57 -1.82 16.34 -9.96
N ASP A 58 -2.50 15.93 -8.88
CA ASP A 58 -2.08 14.78 -8.07
C ASP A 58 -2.26 13.47 -8.86
N PHE A 59 -1.13 12.87 -9.26
CA PHE A 59 -1.08 11.61 -9.98
C PHE A 59 -1.78 10.47 -9.24
N VAL A 60 -1.69 10.42 -7.91
CA VAL A 60 -2.30 9.36 -7.12
C VAL A 60 -3.81 9.52 -7.07
N ALA A 61 -4.31 10.75 -6.92
CA ALA A 61 -5.75 11.01 -6.99
C ALA A 61 -6.31 10.60 -8.36
N TRP A 62 -5.63 10.98 -9.44
CA TRP A 62 -6.01 10.59 -10.81
C TRP A 62 -5.95 9.06 -11.02
N ALA A 63 -4.90 8.40 -10.56
CA ALA A 63 -4.77 6.95 -10.64
C ALA A 63 -5.82 6.21 -9.78
N CYS A 64 -6.16 6.72 -8.60
CA CYS A 64 -7.21 6.13 -7.75
C CYS A 64 -8.60 6.28 -8.38
N GLN A 65 -8.83 7.33 -9.16
CA GLN A 65 -10.06 7.46 -9.94
C GLN A 65 -10.15 6.36 -11.00
N ILE A 66 -9.08 6.08 -11.73
CA ILE A 66 -9.02 4.96 -12.68
C ILE A 66 -9.24 3.62 -11.95
N ALA A 67 -8.53 3.41 -10.84
CA ALA A 67 -8.64 2.20 -10.02
C ALA A 67 -10.08 1.97 -9.51
N TYR A 68 -10.80 3.02 -9.15
CA TYR A 68 -12.21 2.94 -8.74
C TYR A 68 -13.10 2.40 -9.86
N TRP A 69 -12.90 2.88 -11.09
CA TRP A 69 -13.66 2.40 -12.26
C TRP A 69 -13.34 0.95 -12.59
N GLU A 70 -12.08 0.53 -12.47
CA GLU A 70 -11.69 -0.88 -12.65
C GLU A 70 -12.34 -1.80 -11.61
N VAL A 71 -12.36 -1.39 -10.33
CA VAL A 71 -13.07 -2.12 -9.27
C VAL A 71 -14.56 -2.22 -9.58
N ARG A 72 -15.19 -1.12 -10.02
CA ARG A 72 -16.61 -1.10 -10.36
C ARG A 72 -16.92 -2.01 -11.54
N ALA A 73 -16.11 -1.99 -12.59
CA ALA A 73 -16.25 -2.85 -13.76
C ALA A 73 -16.08 -4.35 -13.40
N ALA A 74 -15.07 -4.68 -12.59
CA ALA A 74 -14.86 -6.03 -12.10
C ALA A 74 -16.07 -6.50 -11.26
N ARG A 75 -16.58 -5.67 -10.36
CA ARG A 75 -17.78 -5.98 -9.58
C ARG A 75 -19.01 -6.21 -10.45
N GLN A 76 -19.24 -5.41 -11.49
CA GLN A 76 -20.34 -5.64 -12.44
C GLN A 76 -20.19 -6.99 -13.16
N LYS A 77 -18.97 -7.40 -13.52
CA LYS A 77 -18.68 -8.70 -14.12
C LYS A 77 -18.96 -9.88 -13.18
N PHE A 78 -18.74 -9.70 -11.87
CA PHE A 78 -18.97 -10.71 -10.82
C PHE A 78 -20.33 -10.62 -10.10
N SER A 79 -21.10 -9.56 -10.33
CA SER A 79 -22.44 -9.30 -9.76
C SER A 79 -23.46 -10.39 -10.08
N ARG A 80 -23.18 -11.31 -11.01
CA ARG A 80 -23.99 -12.50 -11.24
C ARG A 80 -23.79 -13.62 -10.20
N SER A 81 -22.83 -13.50 -9.27
CA SER A 81 -22.42 -14.64 -8.43
C SER A 81 -22.36 -14.41 -6.92
N LYS A 82 -22.28 -13.19 -6.36
CA LYS A 82 -22.18 -12.98 -4.90
C LYS A 82 -22.84 -11.67 -4.43
N VAL A 83 -23.27 -11.66 -3.17
CA VAL A 83 -23.77 -10.47 -2.45
C VAL A 83 -22.66 -9.42 -2.41
N LEU A 84 -22.80 -8.37 -3.21
CA LEU A 84 -21.91 -7.22 -3.21
C LEU A 84 -22.47 -6.16 -2.24
N PHE A 85 -21.60 -5.44 -1.53
CA PHE A 85 -22.00 -4.22 -0.84
C PHE A 85 -22.61 -3.24 -1.85
N ASP A 86 -23.66 -2.51 -1.45
CA ASP A 86 -24.31 -1.49 -2.28
C ASP A 86 -23.29 -0.44 -2.75
N ASP A 87 -23.52 0.11 -3.95
CA ASP A 87 -22.62 1.06 -4.64
C ASP A 87 -22.32 2.28 -3.74
N ALA A 88 -23.30 2.73 -2.95
CA ALA A 88 -23.13 3.82 -1.99
C ALA A 88 -22.11 3.51 -0.88
N VAL A 89 -22.04 2.25 -0.42
CA VAL A 89 -21.05 1.82 0.58
C VAL A 89 -19.66 1.77 -0.04
N LEU A 90 -19.54 1.29 -1.28
CA LEU A 90 -18.27 1.28 -1.99
C LEU A 90 -17.74 2.69 -2.21
N GLU A 91 -18.59 3.62 -2.63
CA GLU A 91 -18.22 5.02 -2.84
C GLU A 91 -17.76 5.69 -1.53
N ALA A 92 -18.46 5.45 -0.42
CA ALA A 92 -18.06 5.96 0.89
C ALA A 92 -16.68 5.43 1.33
N VAL A 93 -16.42 4.14 1.13
CA VAL A 93 -15.11 3.53 1.45
C VAL A 93 -14.01 4.08 0.52
N ALA A 94 -14.29 4.20 -0.77
CA ALA A 94 -13.36 4.77 -1.75
C ALA A 94 -12.96 6.20 -1.40
N LYS A 95 -13.94 7.05 -1.09
CA LYS A 95 -13.68 8.43 -0.66
C LYS A 95 -12.82 8.47 0.60
N THR A 96 -13.18 7.69 1.62
CA THR A 96 -12.42 7.63 2.88
C THR A 96 -10.99 7.15 2.65
N ALA A 97 -10.78 6.13 1.81
CA ALA A 97 -9.46 5.60 1.48
C ALA A 97 -8.59 6.64 0.74
N ALA A 98 -9.19 7.43 -0.15
CA ALA A 98 -8.50 8.52 -0.83
C ALA A 98 -8.11 9.63 0.16
N ASP A 99 -9.02 10.04 1.03
CA ASP A 99 -8.80 11.09 2.05
C ASP A 99 -7.69 10.69 3.05
N MET A 100 -7.61 9.42 3.42
CA MET A 100 -6.59 8.91 4.34
C MET A 100 -5.22 8.63 3.68
N SER A 101 -5.12 8.66 2.34
CA SER A 101 -3.90 8.31 1.60
C SER A 101 -2.66 9.14 2.02
N PRO A 102 -2.75 10.46 2.22
CA PRO A 102 -1.60 11.27 2.65
C PRO A 102 -1.09 10.89 4.05
N GLU A 103 -1.99 10.76 5.03
CA GLU A 103 -1.67 10.38 6.41
C GLU A 103 -1.04 8.97 6.47
N LEU A 104 -1.57 8.04 5.67
CA LEU A 104 -1.01 6.69 5.55
C LEU A 104 0.38 6.69 4.89
N ASN A 105 0.63 7.61 3.95
CA ASN A 105 1.94 7.77 3.34
C ASN A 105 2.99 8.27 4.36
N GLU A 106 2.66 9.30 5.13
CA GLU A 106 3.53 9.80 6.21
C GLU A 106 3.82 8.72 7.26
N ARG A 107 2.81 7.93 7.65
CA ARG A 107 2.98 6.76 8.52
C ARG A 107 3.94 5.73 7.94
N HIS A 108 3.82 5.42 6.65
CA HIS A 108 4.69 4.46 5.97
C HIS A 108 6.14 4.96 5.88
N GLU A 109 6.35 6.23 5.56
CA GLU A 109 7.68 6.85 5.55
C GLU A 109 8.31 6.84 6.94
N ALA A 110 7.54 7.22 7.97
CA ALA A 110 7.97 7.15 9.34
C ALA A 110 8.35 5.71 9.74
N LEU A 111 7.54 4.72 9.36
CA LEU A 111 7.81 3.31 9.63
C LEU A 111 9.08 2.82 8.94
N ALA A 112 9.30 3.18 7.67
CA ALA A 112 10.51 2.80 6.92
C ALA A 112 11.77 3.29 7.65
N LEU A 113 11.76 4.54 8.10
CA LEU A 113 12.86 5.13 8.84
C LEU A 113 13.00 4.56 10.26
N CYS A 114 11.89 4.17 10.90
CA CYS A 114 11.93 3.50 12.20
C CYS A 114 12.45 2.05 12.10
N LEU A 115 12.19 1.35 10.99
CA LEU A 115 12.75 0.03 10.71
C LEU A 115 14.27 0.07 10.55
N GLU A 116 14.83 1.14 9.99
CA GLU A 116 16.28 1.34 9.87
C GLU A 116 16.98 1.53 11.22
N LYS A 117 16.26 2.03 12.24
CA LYS A 117 16.78 2.18 13.61
C LYS A 117 16.83 0.86 14.39
N LEU A 118 16.18 -0.20 13.90
CA LEU A 118 16.20 -1.50 14.57
C LEU A 118 17.57 -2.17 14.37
N HIS A 119 17.99 -2.93 15.39
CA HIS A 119 19.13 -3.82 15.25
C HIS A 119 18.91 -4.81 14.09
N PRO A 120 19.91 -5.15 13.25
CA PRO A 120 19.73 -5.95 12.03
C PRO A 120 18.95 -7.25 12.24
N ARG A 121 19.24 -7.99 13.31
CA ARG A 121 18.51 -9.24 13.66
C ARG A 121 17.03 -9.02 14.03
N ASP A 122 16.69 -7.88 14.63
CA ASP A 122 15.30 -7.53 14.96
C ASP A 122 14.55 -7.05 13.70
N ARG A 123 15.23 -6.33 12.81
CA ARG A 123 14.70 -5.94 11.48
C ARG A 123 14.42 -7.15 10.61
N GLU A 124 15.34 -8.12 10.56
CA GLU A 124 15.14 -9.36 9.81
C GLU A 124 13.96 -10.19 10.36
N LEU A 125 13.82 -10.24 11.69
CA LEU A 125 12.72 -10.97 12.35
C LEU A 125 11.35 -10.40 11.94
N ILE A 126 11.20 -9.08 11.99
CA ILE A 126 9.91 -8.43 11.69
C ILE A 126 9.59 -8.52 10.20
N ILE A 127 10.58 -8.34 9.30
CA ILE A 127 10.36 -8.46 7.85
C ILE A 127 9.94 -9.88 7.49
N THR A 128 10.68 -10.89 7.94
CA THR A 128 10.37 -12.30 7.66
C THR A 128 8.98 -12.71 8.16
N ARG A 129 8.51 -12.10 9.27
CA ARG A 129 7.17 -12.37 9.79
C ARG A 129 6.06 -11.88 8.86
N TYR A 130 6.28 -10.79 8.11
CA TYR A 130 5.27 -10.16 7.26
C TYR A 130 5.48 -10.39 5.76
N GLU A 131 6.55 -11.09 5.36
CA GLU A 131 6.72 -11.58 3.99
C GLU A 131 5.61 -12.60 3.62
N PRO A 132 5.24 -12.72 2.34
CA PRO A 132 4.30 -13.74 1.87
C PRO A 132 4.74 -15.15 2.28
N GLY A 133 3.85 -15.94 2.89
CA GLY A 133 4.18 -17.25 3.45
C GLY A 133 4.98 -17.21 4.77
N GLY A 134 5.21 -16.01 5.33
CA GLY A 134 5.93 -15.79 6.57
C GLY A 134 5.12 -16.12 7.82
N GLY A 135 5.73 -16.93 8.71
CA GLY A 135 5.20 -17.28 10.03
C GLY A 135 6.20 -16.97 11.14
N VAL A 136 5.75 -16.97 12.40
CA VAL A 136 6.64 -16.75 13.56
C VAL A 136 7.76 -17.79 13.62
N GLU A 137 7.47 -19.03 13.25
CA GLU A 137 8.43 -20.14 13.20
C GLU A 137 9.47 -19.95 12.08
N ALA A 138 9.04 -19.49 10.91
CA ALA A 138 9.95 -19.16 9.80
C ALA A 138 10.90 -18.01 10.21
N ALA A 139 10.35 -16.96 10.82
CA ALA A 139 11.11 -15.82 11.30
C ALA A 139 12.10 -16.22 12.43
N ALA A 140 11.67 -17.10 13.35
CA ALA A 140 12.53 -17.62 14.41
C ALA A 140 13.71 -18.41 13.85
N ARG A 141 13.47 -19.34 12.92
CA ARG A 141 14.52 -20.11 12.25
C ARG A 141 15.52 -19.20 11.53
N ARG A 142 15.02 -18.26 10.72
CA ARG A 142 15.87 -17.38 9.91
C ARG A 142 16.78 -16.48 10.76
N THR A 143 16.28 -16.04 11.92
CA THR A 143 17.04 -15.17 12.83
C THR A 143 17.83 -15.92 13.90
N GLY A 144 17.83 -17.26 13.89
CA GLY A 144 18.51 -18.09 14.87
C GLY A 144 17.95 -17.92 16.29
N ARG A 145 16.63 -17.75 16.44
CA ARG A 145 15.92 -17.62 17.72
C ARG A 145 15.03 -18.82 17.97
N THR A 146 14.77 -19.11 19.24
CA THR A 146 13.66 -20.01 19.59
C THR A 146 12.33 -19.34 19.27
N VAL A 147 11.29 -20.13 19.01
CA VAL A 147 9.94 -19.61 18.71
C VAL A 147 9.43 -18.72 19.86
N VAL A 148 9.65 -19.12 21.11
CA VAL A 148 9.28 -18.34 22.30
C VAL A 148 10.03 -16.99 22.36
N ALA A 149 11.33 -16.99 22.07
CA ALA A 149 12.12 -15.76 22.02
C ALA A 149 11.67 -14.85 20.86
N ALA A 150 11.28 -15.43 19.73
CA ALA A 150 10.72 -14.70 18.59
C ALA A 150 9.39 -14.01 18.95
N TYR A 151 8.46 -14.68 19.64
CA TYR A 151 7.22 -14.05 20.10
C TYR A 151 7.46 -12.85 21.03
N LYS A 152 8.35 -13.00 22.02
CA LYS A 152 8.73 -11.91 22.93
C LYS A 152 9.37 -10.75 22.18
N ALA A 153 10.29 -11.05 21.28
CA ALA A 153 10.95 -10.04 20.47
C ALA A 153 9.99 -9.31 19.53
N LEU A 154 9.10 -10.02 18.83
CA LEU A 154 8.09 -9.41 17.96
C LEU A 154 7.19 -8.46 18.73
N THR A 155 6.78 -8.83 19.94
CA THR A 155 5.96 -7.97 20.80
C THR A 155 6.72 -6.68 21.15
N ARG A 156 7.98 -6.80 21.56
CA ARG A 156 8.85 -5.65 21.86
C ARG A 156 9.08 -4.76 20.63
N ILE A 157 9.41 -5.36 19.49
CA ILE A 157 9.70 -4.65 18.24
C ILE A 157 8.48 -3.88 17.75
N ARG A 158 7.28 -4.49 17.79
CA ARG A 158 6.03 -3.82 17.41
C ARG A 158 5.76 -2.58 18.26
N ARG A 159 5.99 -2.67 19.58
CA ARG A 159 5.85 -1.52 20.48
C ARG A 159 6.87 -0.43 20.16
N LEU A 160 8.15 -0.79 19.99
CA LEU A 160 9.20 0.17 19.61
C LEU A 160 8.90 0.87 18.28
N LEU A 161 8.41 0.14 17.28
CA LEU A 161 8.01 0.72 15.99
C LEU A 161 6.81 1.64 16.14
N ALA A 162 5.78 1.25 16.89
CA ALA A 162 4.61 2.09 17.14
C ALA A 162 4.98 3.40 17.85
N ASP A 163 5.80 3.31 18.90
CA ASP A 163 6.28 4.48 19.66
C ASP A 163 7.12 5.40 18.76
N CYS A 164 8.04 4.83 17.97
CA CYS A 164 8.89 5.58 17.05
C CYS A 164 8.08 6.30 15.95
N VAL A 165 7.10 5.61 15.35
CA VAL A 165 6.23 6.19 14.33
C VAL A 165 5.39 7.32 14.93
N THR A 166 4.77 7.08 16.08
CA THR A 166 3.95 8.08 16.78
C THR A 166 4.75 9.34 17.09
N LEU A 167 5.95 9.19 17.66
CA LEU A 167 6.84 10.32 17.95
C LEU A 167 7.19 11.11 16.68
N ARG A 168 7.46 10.41 15.57
CA ARG A 168 7.87 11.06 14.33
C ARG A 168 6.73 11.84 13.66
N LEU A 169 5.51 11.30 13.70
CA LEU A 169 4.33 12.01 13.20
C LEU A 169 3.99 13.22 14.08
N SER A 170 4.19 13.11 15.40
CA SER A 170 4.02 14.25 16.32
C SER A 170 5.07 15.36 16.13
N ALA A 171 6.27 15.01 15.65
CA ALA A 171 7.33 15.98 15.37
C ALA A 171 7.16 16.68 14.02
N ASN A 172 6.60 15.99 13.02
CA ASN A 172 6.28 16.56 11.70
C ASN A 172 5.01 17.43 11.68
N SER A 173 4.23 17.44 12.76
CA SER A 173 3.00 18.25 12.91
C SER A 173 3.22 19.58 13.62
N ILE A 174 4.47 19.97 13.87
CA ILE A 174 4.83 21.28 14.44
C ILE A 174 5.17 22.22 13.26
N PRO A 175 4.44 23.35 13.10
CA PRO A 175 4.62 24.29 11.99
C PRO A 175 5.95 25.05 12.03
#